data_AF-A0A2R8ABP6-F1
#
_entry.id   AF-A0A2R8ABP6-F1
#
_cell.length_a   1.000
_cell.length_b   1.000
_cell.length_c   1.000
_cell.angle_alpha   90.00
_cell.angle_beta   90.00
_cell.angle_gamma   90.00
#
_symmetry.space_group_name_H-M   'P 1'
#
loop_
_entity.id
_entity.type
_entity.pdbx_description
1 polymer ?
#
loop_
_entity_poly.entity_id
_entity_poly.type
_entity_poly.pdbx_seq_one_letter_code
_entity_poly.pdbx_strand_id
1 'polypeptide(L)'
;MTIPALLIGILGGFAVFAAMFWSLWQAVMQKGIRRIAHLAAVLATLAGMASISLFDPLLAILAGAVLLIAGAGLAATEKGGNRVLPLFQVIFALMLLAGLPFR
;
A
#
# COMPACT_ATOMS: atom_id res chain seq x y z
N MET A 1 8.08 23.64 -5.49
CA MET A 1 6.87 22.79 -5.38
C MET A 1 5.64 23.68 -5.36
N THR A 2 4.57 23.35 -6.09
CA THR A 2 3.33 24.12 -6.11
C THR A 2 2.37 23.63 -5.01
N ILE A 3 1.49 24.50 -4.49
CA ILE A 3 0.48 24.15 -3.47
C ILE A 3 -0.34 22.90 -3.87
N PRO A 4 -0.82 22.75 -5.14
CA PRO A 4 -1.56 21.56 -5.54
C PRO A 4 -0.76 20.25 -5.41
N ALA A 5 0.54 20.27 -5.72
CA ALA A 5 1.38 19.08 -5.61
C ALA A 5 1.56 18.62 -4.15
N LEU A 6 1.68 19.58 -3.22
CA LEU A 6 1.71 19.30 -1.78
C LEU A 6 0.41 18.65 -1.30
N LEU A 7 -0.73 19.21 -1.70
CA LEU A 7 -2.04 18.66 -1.32
C LEU A 7 -2.23 17.23 -1.85
N ILE A 8 -1.83 16.96 -3.09
CA ILE A 8 -1.89 15.61 -3.69
C ILE A 8 -1.02 14.63 -2.90
N GLY A 9 0.20 15.03 -2.53
CA GLY A 9 1.09 14.20 -1.73
C GLY A 9 0.52 13.88 -0.35
N ILE A 10 -0.04 14.89 0.34
CA ILE A 10 -0.68 14.72 1.65
C ILE A 10 -1.88 13.77 1.54
N LEU A 11 -2.78 14.02 0.59
CA LEU A 11 -3.97 13.18 0.39
C LEU A 11 -3.60 11.74 0.01
N GLY A 12 -2.58 11.57 -0.83
CA GLY A 12 -2.05 10.26 -1.18
C GLY A 12 -1.51 9.52 0.04
N GLY A 13 -0.69 10.18 0.86
CA GLY A 13 -0.18 9.63 2.11
C GLY A 13 -1.30 9.21 3.07
N PHE A 14 -2.29 10.08 3.28
CA PHE A 14 -3.47 9.77 4.10
C PHE A 14 -4.23 8.55 3.58
N ALA A 15 -4.43 8.43 2.27
CA ALA A 15 -5.12 7.30 1.68
C ALA A 15 -4.36 5.98 1.88
N VAL A 16 -3.04 5.99 1.74
CA VAL A 16 -2.18 4.81 1.97
C VAL A 16 -2.19 4.41 3.45
N PHE A 17 -2.10 5.37 4.37
CA PHE A 17 -2.22 5.09 5.81
C PHE A 17 -3.60 4.54 6.17
N ALA A 18 -4.68 5.13 5.68
CA ALA A 18 -6.04 4.64 5.91
C ALA A 18 -6.20 3.20 5.37
N ALA A 19 -5.68 2.92 4.19
CA ALA A 19 -5.69 1.57 3.61
C ALA A 19 -4.90 0.58 4.46
N MET A 20 -3.72 0.95 4.96
CA MET A 20 -2.92 0.11 5.86
C MET A 20 -3.66 -0.20 7.16
N PHE A 21 -4.25 0.81 7.83
CA PHE A 21 -5.03 0.61 9.06
C PHE A 21 -6.24 -0.29 8.82
N TRP A 22 -6.91 -0.13 7.68
CA TRP A 22 -8.01 -1.00 7.30
C TRP A 22 -7.55 -2.44 7.08
N SER A 23 -6.46 -2.66 6.36
CA SER A 23 -5.88 -3.99 6.21
C SER A 23 -5.48 -4.59 7.54
N LEU A 24 -4.92 -3.80 8.47
CA LEU A 24 -4.61 -4.27 9.81
C LEU A 24 -5.87 -4.71 10.57
N TRP A 25 -6.93 -3.92 10.51
CA TRP A 25 -8.22 -4.27 11.11
C TRP A 25 -8.79 -5.57 10.50
N GLN A 26 -8.77 -5.69 9.17
CA GLN A 26 -9.23 -6.88 8.46
C GLN A 26 -8.37 -8.12 8.77
N ALA A 27 -7.07 -7.95 9.01
CA ALA A 27 -6.19 -9.03 9.45
C ALA A 27 -6.53 -9.55 10.85
N VAL A 28 -7.17 -8.74 11.70
CA VAL A 28 -7.69 -9.19 13.00
C VAL A 28 -9.05 -9.87 12.84
N MET A 29 -9.92 -9.35 11.98
CA MET A 29 -11.30 -9.82 11.83
C MET A 29 -11.45 -11.06 10.94
N GLN A 30 -10.62 -11.20 9.91
CA GLN A 30 -10.72 -12.30 8.95
C GLN A 30 -9.84 -13.50 9.33
N LYS A 31 -10.09 -14.65 8.69
CA LYS A 31 -9.33 -15.90 8.88
C LYS A 31 -8.81 -16.44 7.55
N GLY A 32 -7.85 -17.36 7.63
CA GLY A 32 -7.30 -18.06 6.46
C GLY A 32 -6.51 -17.14 5.53
N ILE A 33 -6.60 -17.40 4.22
CA ILE A 33 -5.75 -16.76 3.21
C ILE A 33 -5.94 -15.24 3.12
N ARG A 34 -7.15 -14.74 3.38
CA ARG A 34 -7.44 -13.29 3.37
C ARG A 34 -6.70 -12.55 4.48
N ARG A 35 -6.62 -13.16 5.67
CA ARG A 35 -5.83 -12.62 6.78
C ARG A 35 -4.36 -12.49 6.40
N ILE A 36 -3.81 -13.52 5.75
CA ILE A 36 -2.41 -13.51 5.30
C ILE A 36 -2.19 -12.41 4.25
N ALA A 37 -3.11 -12.26 3.30
CA ALA A 37 -3.02 -11.20 2.29
C ALA A 37 -3.08 -9.79 2.91
N HIS A 38 -3.96 -9.56 3.89
CA HIS A 38 -4.03 -8.29 4.63
C HIS A 38 -2.76 -8.03 5.45
N LEU A 39 -2.21 -9.04 6.13
CA LEU A 39 -0.93 -8.91 6.85
C LEU A 39 0.24 -8.61 5.90
N ALA A 40 0.31 -9.31 4.76
CA ALA A 40 1.31 -9.05 3.74
C ALA A 40 1.21 -7.62 3.21
N ALA A 41 0.00 -7.12 2.95
CA ALA A 41 -0.22 -5.74 2.54
C ALA A 41 0.22 -4.73 3.61
N VAL A 42 -0.06 -4.97 4.89
CA VAL A 42 0.42 -4.11 6.00
C VAL A 42 1.95 -4.07 6.05
N LEU A 43 2.59 -5.24 6.09
CA LEU A 43 4.05 -5.33 6.20
C LEU A 43 4.74 -4.73 4.98
N ALA A 44 4.23 -5.00 3.78
CA ALA A 44 4.78 -4.43 2.55
C ALA A 44 4.55 -2.92 2.45
N THR A 45 3.44 -2.39 2.98
CA THR A 45 3.21 -0.94 3.06
C THR A 45 4.23 -0.28 4.00
N LEU A 46 4.45 -0.86 5.18
CA LEU A 46 5.46 -0.39 6.13
C LEU A 46 6.88 -0.47 5.55
N ALA A 47 7.23 -1.57 4.89
CA ALA A 47 8.51 -1.72 4.20
C ALA A 47 8.67 -0.69 3.08
N GLY A 48 7.60 -0.40 2.33
CA GLY A 48 7.57 0.65 1.33
C GLY A 48 7.83 2.03 1.94
N MET A 49 7.17 2.38 3.05
CA MET A 49 7.44 3.62 3.77
C MET A 49 8.88 3.69 4.30
N ALA A 50 9.37 2.60 4.90
CA ALA A 50 10.73 2.50 5.39
C ALA A 50 11.77 2.66 4.27
N SER A 51 11.51 2.10 3.08
CA SER A 51 12.39 2.24 1.92
C SER A 51 12.56 3.69 1.47
N ILE A 52 11.48 4.48 1.55
CA ILE A 52 11.51 5.92 1.24
C ILE A 52 12.35 6.65 2.31
N SER A 53 12.15 6.35 3.59
CA SER A 53 12.93 6.96 4.67
C SER A 53 14.41 6.60 4.64
N LEU A 54 14.76 5.39 4.21
CA LEU A 54 16.12 4.89 4.10
C LEU A 54 16.79 5.22 2.76
N PHE A 55 16.07 5.81 1.81
CA PHE A 55 16.53 6.00 0.43
C PHE A 55 17.05 4.68 -0.20
N ASP A 56 16.36 3.56 0.03
CA ASP A 56 16.71 2.22 -0.50
C ASP A 56 15.76 1.79 -1.64
N PRO A 57 16.19 1.88 -2.91
CA PRO A 57 15.36 1.51 -4.05
C PRO A 57 15.08 0.01 -4.15
N LEU A 58 16.00 -0.84 -3.68
CA LEU A 58 15.83 -2.29 -3.74
C LEU A 58 14.71 -2.71 -2.80
N LEU A 59 14.72 -2.18 -1.57
CA LEU A 59 13.65 -2.42 -0.61
C LEU A 59 12.30 -1.94 -1.13
N ALA A 60 12.26 -0.80 -1.83
CA ALA A 60 11.04 -0.28 -2.44
C ALA A 60 10.48 -1.20 -3.52
N ILE A 61 11.33 -1.76 -4.38
CA ILE A 61 10.91 -2.68 -5.44
C ILE A 61 10.35 -3.97 -4.83
N LEU A 62 11.04 -4.55 -3.84
CA LEU A 62 10.60 -5.76 -3.18
C LEU A 62 9.27 -5.53 -2.43
N ALA A 63 9.18 -4.46 -1.66
CA ALA A 63 7.96 -4.06 -0.97
C ALA A 63 6.82 -3.81 -1.95
N GLY A 64 7.09 -3.08 -3.04
CA GLY A 64 6.14 -2.80 -4.12
C GLY A 64 5.62 -4.05 -4.79
N ALA A 65 6.48 -5.03 -5.12
CA ALA A 65 6.06 -6.28 -5.74
C ALA A 65 5.14 -7.09 -4.82
N VAL A 66 5.50 -7.25 -3.55
CA VAL A 66 4.66 -7.94 -2.56
C VAL A 66 3.33 -7.21 -2.36
N LEU A 67 3.38 -5.89 -2.23
CA LEU A 67 2.19 -5.06 -2.05
C LEU A 67 1.26 -5.10 -3.25
N LEU A 68 1.82 -5.15 -4.47
CA LEU A 68 1.03 -5.24 -5.70
C LEU A 68 0.25 -6.55 -5.76
N ILE A 69 0.91 -7.69 -5.46
CA ILE A 69 0.28 -9.01 -5.46
C ILE A 69 -0.79 -9.09 -4.38
N ALA A 70 -0.47 -8.68 -3.15
CA ALA A 70 -1.41 -8.71 -2.03
C ALA A 70 -2.59 -7.76 -2.26
N GLY A 71 -2.31 -6.51 -2.64
CA GLY A 71 -3.30 -5.47 -2.88
C GLY A 71 -4.24 -5.81 -4.04
N ALA A 72 -3.70 -6.31 -5.17
CA ALA A 72 -4.51 -6.72 -6.31
C ALA A 72 -5.38 -7.94 -5.97
N GLY A 73 -4.81 -8.92 -5.26
CA GLY A 73 -5.56 -10.08 -4.77
C GLY A 73 -6.71 -9.68 -3.83
N LEU A 74 -6.46 -8.74 -2.91
CA LEU A 74 -7.49 -8.20 -2.02
C LEU A 74 -8.55 -7.40 -2.79
N ALA A 75 -8.15 -6.53 -3.72
CA ALA A 75 -9.08 -5.76 -4.55
C ALA A 75 -10.00 -6.66 -5.40
N ALA A 76 -9.47 -7.78 -5.90
CA ALA A 76 -10.25 -8.76 -6.66
C ALA A 76 -11.21 -9.58 -5.78
N THR A 77 -10.81 -9.92 -4.56
CA THR A 77 -11.55 -10.86 -3.69
C THR A 77 -12.52 -10.21 -2.70
N GLU A 78 -12.28 -8.95 -2.32
CA GLU A 78 -13.21 -8.16 -1.51
C GLU A 78 -14.48 -7.82 -2.33
N LYS A 79 -15.55 -7.33 -1.69
CA LYS A 79 -16.80 -6.92 -2.35
C LYS A 79 -17.19 -5.50 -1.96
N GLY A 80 -17.80 -4.77 -2.89
CA GLY A 80 -18.32 -3.42 -2.66
C GLY A 80 -17.22 -2.42 -2.25
N GLY A 81 -17.54 -1.55 -1.28
CA GLY A 81 -16.64 -0.50 -0.79
C GLY A 81 -15.33 -1.01 -0.19
N ASN A 82 -15.28 -2.27 0.26
CA ASN A 82 -14.06 -2.87 0.81
C ASN A 82 -12.93 -3.01 -0.22
N ARG A 83 -13.23 -2.91 -1.53
CA ARG A 83 -12.23 -2.94 -2.60
C ARG A 83 -11.44 -1.65 -2.72
N VAL A 84 -12.01 -0.53 -2.27
CA VAL A 84 -11.44 0.80 -2.51
C VAL A 84 -10.10 0.97 -1.80
N LEU A 85 -10.01 0.51 -0.55
CA LEU A 85 -8.80 0.67 0.26
C LEU A 85 -7.62 -0.17 -0.26
N PRO A 86 -7.79 -1.46 -0.62
CA PRO A 86 -6.77 -2.21 -1.34
C PRO A 86 -6.29 -1.56 -2.65
N LEU A 87 -7.15 -0.83 -3.38
CA LEU A 87 -6.72 -0.13 -4.59
C LEU A 87 -5.71 1.00 -4.30
N PHE A 88 -5.82 1.69 -3.17
CA PHE A 88 -4.81 2.68 -2.77
C PHE A 88 -3.46 2.03 -2.47
N GLN A 89 -3.44 0.83 -1.90
CA GLN A 89 -2.21 0.04 -1.73
C GLN A 89 -1.62 -0.39 -3.07
N VAL A 90 -2.46 -0.77 -4.05
CA VAL A 90 -2.01 -1.06 -5.42
C VAL A 90 -1.39 0.18 -6.07
N ILE A 91 -2.02 1.34 -5.94
CA ILE A 91 -1.47 2.60 -6.47
C ILE A 91 -0.12 2.89 -5.83
N PHE A 92 -0.01 2.75 -4.51
CA PHE A 92 1.26 2.94 -3.80
C PHE A 92 2.34 1.95 -4.26
N ALA A 93 1.97 0.68 -4.44
CA ALA A 93 2.87 -0.34 -4.97
C ALA A 93 3.42 0.03 -6.36
N LEU A 94 2.55 0.51 -7.25
CA LEU A 94 2.95 0.99 -8.58
C LEU A 94 3.89 2.20 -8.48
N MET A 95 3.66 3.10 -7.53
CA MET A 95 4.55 4.24 -7.29
C MET A 95 5.95 3.81 -6.83
N LEU A 96 6.02 2.83 -5.92
CA LEU A 96 7.30 2.25 -5.46
C LEU A 96 8.04 1.58 -6.62
N LEU A 97 7.34 0.76 -7.42
CA LEU A 97 7.91 0.06 -8.56
C LEU A 97 8.38 1.01 -9.68
N ALA A 98 7.67 2.13 -9.88
CA ALA A 98 8.08 3.17 -10.81
C ALA A 98 9.30 3.98 -10.32
N GLY A 99 9.74 3.77 -9.07
CA GLY A 99 10.82 4.51 -8.44
C GLY A 99 10.50 5.99 -8.22
N LEU A 100 9.21 6.36 -8.21
CA LEU A 100 8.79 7.76 -8.06
C LEU A 100 9.34 8.44 -6.79
N PRO A 101 9.44 7.77 -5.62
CA PRO A 101 9.96 8.42 -4.41
C PRO A 101 11.47 8.74 -4.46
N PHE A 102 12.21 8.19 -5.41
CA PHE A 102 13.67 8.33 -5.50
C PHE A 102 14.10 9.22 -6.67
N ARG A 103 13.15 9.88 -7.34
CA ARG A 103 13.36 10.77 -8.48
C ARG A 103 13.15 12.23 -8.10
#